data_AF-A0A914QCC9-F1
#
_entry.id   AF-A0A914QCC9-F1
#
_cell.length_a   1.000
_cell.length_b   1.000
_cell.length_c   1.000
_cell.angle_alpha   90.00
_cell.angle_beta   90.00
_cell.angle_gamma   90.00
#
_symmetry.space_group_name_H-M   'P 1'
#
loop_
_entity.id
_entity.type
_entity.pdbx_description
1 polymer ?
#
loop_
_entity_poly.entity_id
_entity_poly.type
_entity_poly.pdbx_seq_one_letter_code
_entity_poly.pdbx_strand_id
1 'polypeptide(L)'
;MQSEIKIGDKIENSGKWIWNFKENGNSLGYQICNQFGIKVVFQAIEFGWDMFEGNDYRSHWIANNEIDGNKFLGDFCDTSIREKLCIDWYLSADNTTTSSAQPCPPTSEKAAVDLRFIPKTNLSTSFYHFGEDICFQSIAPLENGEEQGCCYKAGNIDCSFSGGHSQSSHPNNPFKHFSNDILPWILCCYEKDEGICGRYNDKRLCDSGVNYIPPGIALGIGDPHFHTFDDFFYTFNGFGEFWILENSTSQPLAVQARMEPLNVASQKATIFSGFVFSAPNSAKIQIQKSLIRIVDIFIDGQQLDITSPNSLKQFSINGWQLNVAEDYTEIQIGTNRGFSFKITSFKGAFGILVLASPEWKSKTAGLFGNFNGNKSDDLTSKNGTILDPNSSLQEIHENFGLSWAVTPQTSLFTYFGGKNFADFNNLNFTPTFSFNTSAVSNSVQDICKNDWSCLFDYFYTSNLDLANFTLISNQNYENTINILNKNIQMCPILIPPENGYLKLSNYFKDSKANFGCFTNYTLSKTASFTSHTSSNESFDRVKKEMARKNDSLIKMEGQKDNKMTLGALGVLYYKQCYQC
;
A
#
# COMPACT_ATOMS: atom_id res chain seq x y z
N MET A 1 -31.67 -61.71 4.59
CA MET A 1 -30.67 -61.76 5.67
C MET A 1 -29.85 -60.51 5.61
N GLN A 2 -29.75 -59.82 6.74
CA GLN A 2 -29.02 -58.59 6.99
C GLN A 2 -27.51 -58.79 6.81
N SER A 3 -26.80 -57.73 6.42
CA SER A 3 -25.69 -57.08 7.15
C SER A 3 -24.98 -56.11 6.17
N GLU A 4 -25.21 -54.80 6.30
CA GLU A 4 -24.43 -53.86 7.13
C GLU A 4 -23.02 -53.57 6.57
N ILE A 5 -22.86 -52.39 5.96
CA ILE A 5 -21.57 -51.68 5.93
C ILE A 5 -21.78 -50.36 6.68
N LYS A 6 -20.98 -50.20 7.72
CA LYS A 6 -21.07 -49.20 8.78
C LYS A 6 -20.65 -47.80 8.31
N ILE A 7 -21.39 -46.80 8.78
CA ILE A 7 -20.99 -45.40 8.91
C ILE A 7 -20.25 -45.23 10.26
N GLY A 8 -19.17 -44.46 10.28
CA GLY A 8 -18.37 -44.07 11.46
C GLY A 8 -16.89 -44.45 11.28
N ASP A 9 -15.91 -43.55 11.37
CA ASP A 9 -15.74 -42.59 12.45
C ASP A 9 -15.32 -41.18 12.02
N LYS A 10 -15.97 -40.21 12.67
CA LYS A 10 -15.60 -38.81 12.78
C LYS A 10 -14.57 -38.70 13.92
N ILE A 11 -13.32 -38.34 13.61
CA ILE A 11 -12.34 -38.01 14.66
C ILE A 11 -12.38 -36.49 14.84
N GLU A 12 -13.05 -36.07 15.92
CA GLU A 12 -12.95 -34.71 16.45
C GLU A 12 -11.57 -34.52 17.08
N ASN A 13 -10.66 -33.90 16.34
CA ASN A 13 -9.79 -32.81 16.81
C ASN A 13 -8.86 -32.37 15.67
N SER A 14 -8.86 -31.07 15.39
CA SER A 14 -8.25 -30.36 14.25
C SER A 14 -9.07 -30.41 12.94
N GLY A 15 -9.69 -29.29 12.60
CA GLY A 15 -10.53 -29.10 11.41
C GLY A 15 -9.76 -29.10 10.09
N LYS A 16 -9.12 -30.22 9.75
CA LYS A 16 -8.62 -30.51 8.40
C LYS A 16 -9.48 -31.58 7.76
N TRP A 17 -10.17 -31.21 6.68
CA TRP A 17 -10.77 -32.16 5.75
C TRP A 17 -9.63 -32.85 4.99
N ILE A 18 -9.57 -34.17 5.04
CA ILE A 18 -8.71 -34.97 4.17
C ILE A 18 -9.65 -35.85 3.36
N TRP A 19 -9.86 -35.48 2.10
CA TRP A 19 -10.58 -36.31 1.15
C TRP A 19 -9.66 -37.42 0.66
N ASN A 20 -9.99 -38.67 1.00
CA ASN A 20 -9.32 -39.84 0.44
C ASN A 20 -10.09 -40.29 -0.80
N PHE A 21 -9.65 -39.86 -1.98
CA PHE A 21 -10.15 -40.42 -3.24
C PHE A 21 -9.40 -41.73 -3.54
N LYS A 22 -10.13 -42.85 -3.48
CA LYS A 22 -9.69 -44.13 -4.02
C LYS A 22 -10.67 -44.58 -5.10
N GLU A 23 -10.19 -44.65 -6.34
CA GLU A 23 -10.86 -45.39 -7.40
C GLU A 23 -9.91 -46.47 -7.94
N ASN A 24 -10.37 -47.72 -7.94
CA ASN A 24 -9.80 -48.86 -8.67
C ASN A 24 -8.27 -49.11 -8.56
N GLY A 25 -7.71 -49.03 -7.36
CA GLY A 25 -6.50 -49.79 -7.00
C GLY A 25 -5.17 -49.41 -7.65
N ASN A 26 -5.10 -48.38 -8.50
CA ASN A 26 -3.85 -47.90 -9.07
C ASN A 26 -3.57 -46.44 -8.66
N SER A 27 -2.63 -46.25 -7.75
CA SER A 27 -2.09 -44.95 -7.37
C SER A 27 -1.08 -44.47 -8.42
N LEU A 28 -1.53 -43.83 -9.50
CA LEU A 28 -0.64 -43.36 -10.56
C LEU A 28 -0.32 -41.84 -10.56
N GLY A 29 -0.98 -41.01 -9.75
CA GLY A 29 -0.65 -39.58 -9.64
C GLY A 29 0.32 -39.22 -8.51
N TYR A 30 0.55 -40.12 -7.56
CA TYR A 30 1.18 -39.80 -6.27
C TYR A 30 2.72 -39.90 -6.27
N GLN A 31 3.34 -40.39 -7.35
CA GLN A 31 4.78 -40.70 -7.39
C GLN A 31 5.62 -39.88 -8.37
N ILE A 32 5.04 -39.09 -9.28
CA ILE A 32 5.80 -38.54 -10.42
C ILE A 32 6.64 -37.31 -10.06
N CYS A 33 6.42 -36.69 -8.90
CA CYS A 33 6.95 -35.36 -8.64
C CYS A 33 7.42 -35.15 -7.18
N ASN A 34 7.76 -36.26 -6.50
CA ASN A 34 8.29 -36.26 -5.14
C ASN A 34 9.81 -36.09 -5.14
N GLN A 35 10.29 -34.85 -5.12
CA GLN A 35 11.42 -34.59 -4.20
C GLN A 35 11.54 -33.17 -3.63
N PHE A 36 11.04 -32.08 -4.22
CA PHE A 36 11.24 -30.73 -3.61
C PHE A 36 10.19 -29.64 -3.97
N GLY A 37 8.87 -29.86 -3.81
CA GLY A 37 7.92 -28.72 -3.87
C GLY A 37 6.45 -28.97 -4.16
N ILE A 38 6.06 -30.19 -4.54
CA ILE A 38 4.77 -30.41 -5.21
C ILE A 38 3.59 -30.64 -4.27
N LYS A 39 3.83 -30.90 -2.99
CA LYS A 39 2.77 -31.04 -1.96
C LYS A 39 1.82 -29.85 -1.85
N VAL A 40 2.23 -28.66 -2.30
CA VAL A 40 1.44 -27.43 -2.09
C VAL A 40 0.78 -26.90 -3.35
N VAL A 41 1.26 -27.30 -4.53
CA VAL A 41 0.49 -27.17 -5.78
C VAL A 41 -0.86 -27.90 -5.62
N PHE A 42 -0.86 -29.07 -4.96
CA PHE A 42 -2.09 -29.78 -4.60
C PHE A 42 -3.03 -28.98 -3.68
N GLN A 43 -2.52 -28.22 -2.70
CA GLN A 43 -3.36 -27.38 -1.84
C GLN A 43 -3.95 -26.17 -2.59
N ALA A 44 -3.16 -25.50 -3.44
CA ALA A 44 -3.64 -24.38 -4.24
C ALA A 44 -4.65 -24.83 -5.31
N ILE A 45 -4.43 -26.01 -5.88
CA ILE A 45 -5.37 -26.69 -6.78
C ILE A 45 -6.64 -27.06 -6.02
N GLU A 46 -6.58 -27.71 -4.84
CA GLU A 46 -7.75 -28.03 -3.99
C GLU A 46 -8.57 -26.78 -3.64
N PHE A 47 -7.92 -25.67 -3.25
CA PHE A 47 -8.59 -24.38 -3.05
C PHE A 47 -9.25 -23.84 -4.33
N GLY A 48 -8.67 -24.14 -5.50
CA GLY A 48 -9.24 -23.85 -6.81
C GLY A 48 -10.48 -24.69 -7.12
N TRP A 49 -10.43 -26.02 -6.91
CA TRP A 49 -11.51 -26.98 -7.19
C TRP A 49 -12.81 -26.67 -6.44
N ASP A 50 -12.74 -26.29 -5.17
CA ASP A 50 -13.91 -25.86 -4.39
C ASP A 50 -14.58 -24.59 -4.96
N MET A 51 -13.87 -23.80 -5.79
CA MET A 51 -14.41 -22.61 -6.46
C MET A 51 -14.99 -22.89 -7.86
N PHE A 52 -14.71 -24.05 -8.46
CA PHE A 52 -15.19 -24.42 -9.81
C PHE A 52 -16.64 -24.96 -9.82
N GLU A 53 -17.25 -25.23 -8.66
CA GLU A 53 -18.68 -25.60 -8.58
C GLU A 53 -19.64 -24.39 -8.75
N GLY A 54 -19.11 -23.17 -8.85
CA GLY A 54 -19.89 -21.94 -9.07
C GLY A 54 -20.01 -21.58 -10.56
N ASN A 55 -21.25 -21.60 -11.08
CA ASN A 55 -21.60 -21.25 -12.46
C ASN A 55 -21.26 -19.79 -12.83
N ASP A 56 -20.11 -19.51 -13.46
CA ASP A 56 -19.93 -18.27 -14.24
C ASP A 56 -19.07 -18.46 -15.52
N TYR A 57 -19.52 -17.80 -16.59
CA TYR A 57 -19.37 -18.18 -18.01
C TYR A 57 -18.10 -17.63 -18.71
N ARG A 58 -17.00 -17.36 -18.01
CA ARG A 58 -15.77 -16.80 -18.64
C ARG A 58 -14.53 -17.70 -18.58
N SER A 59 -14.72 -19.00 -18.41
CA SER A 59 -13.68 -20.03 -18.44
C SER A 59 -13.47 -20.65 -19.83
N HIS A 60 -13.54 -19.87 -20.92
CA HIS A 60 -13.39 -20.41 -22.27
C HIS A 60 -12.01 -21.02 -22.58
N TRP A 61 -10.96 -20.74 -21.79
CA TRP A 61 -9.62 -21.32 -22.06
C TRP A 61 -9.37 -22.66 -21.34
N ILE A 62 -9.82 -22.81 -20.09
CA ILE A 62 -9.68 -24.06 -19.32
C ILE A 62 -10.77 -25.06 -19.71
N ALA A 63 -12.00 -24.59 -19.99
CA ALA A 63 -13.11 -25.46 -20.40
C ALA A 63 -12.95 -26.04 -21.81
N ASN A 64 -12.29 -25.32 -22.73
CA ASN A 64 -12.08 -25.80 -24.11
C ASN A 64 -11.04 -26.93 -24.22
N ASN A 65 -10.25 -27.19 -23.17
CA ASN A 65 -9.18 -28.17 -23.22
C ASN A 65 -9.46 -29.47 -22.44
N GLU A 66 -10.67 -29.66 -21.90
CA GLU A 66 -11.06 -30.85 -21.10
C GLU A 66 -9.92 -31.30 -20.18
N ILE A 67 -9.37 -30.38 -19.40
CA ILE A 67 -8.21 -30.67 -18.58
C ILE A 67 -8.69 -31.43 -17.34
N ASP A 68 -8.70 -32.76 -17.43
CA ASP A 68 -8.75 -33.68 -16.30
C ASP A 68 -7.67 -33.27 -15.28
N GLY A 69 -8.02 -33.09 -14.01
CA GLY A 69 -7.09 -32.65 -12.97
C GLY A 69 -5.86 -33.53 -12.83
N ASN A 70 -5.98 -34.84 -13.13
CA ASN A 70 -4.84 -35.76 -13.15
C ASN A 70 -3.96 -35.57 -14.40
N LYS A 71 -4.56 -35.18 -15.52
CA LYS A 71 -3.85 -34.84 -16.76
C LYS A 71 -3.12 -33.50 -16.61
N PHE A 72 -3.73 -32.49 -15.99
CA PHE A 72 -3.06 -31.22 -15.65
C PHE A 72 -1.80 -31.44 -14.82
N LEU A 73 -1.85 -32.33 -13.83
CA LEU A 73 -0.72 -32.65 -12.96
C LEU A 73 0.40 -33.39 -13.70
N GLY A 74 0.06 -34.30 -14.62
CA GLY A 74 1.03 -34.95 -15.52
C GLY A 74 1.67 -33.96 -16.49
N ASP A 75 0.85 -33.11 -17.11
CA ASP A 75 1.24 -32.07 -18.05
C ASP A 75 2.07 -30.95 -17.39
N PHE A 76 1.86 -30.68 -16.10
CA PHE A 76 2.64 -29.73 -15.32
C PHE A 76 4.08 -30.22 -15.03
N CYS A 77 4.23 -31.53 -14.79
CA CYS A 77 5.53 -32.16 -14.59
C CYS A 77 6.28 -32.40 -15.92
N ASP A 78 5.62 -32.22 -17.07
CA ASP A 78 6.25 -32.23 -18.40
C ASP A 78 6.64 -30.80 -18.81
N THR A 79 7.95 -30.52 -18.82
CA THR A 79 8.51 -29.22 -19.21
C THR A 79 8.00 -28.73 -20.57
N SER A 80 7.85 -29.63 -21.56
CA SER A 80 7.45 -29.25 -22.92
C SER A 80 5.98 -28.81 -22.99
N ILE A 81 5.11 -29.46 -22.23
CA ILE A 81 3.68 -29.11 -22.18
C ILE A 81 3.50 -27.81 -21.40
N ARG A 82 4.21 -27.66 -20.27
CA ARG A 82 4.18 -26.43 -19.47
C ARG A 82 4.65 -25.20 -20.27
N GLU A 83 5.74 -25.32 -21.02
CA GLU A 83 6.23 -24.25 -21.90
C GLU A 83 5.21 -23.86 -22.96
N LYS A 84 4.55 -24.84 -23.58
CA LYS A 84 3.49 -24.60 -24.55
C LYS A 84 2.32 -23.82 -23.92
N LEU A 85 1.88 -24.21 -22.73
CA LEU A 85 0.81 -23.50 -22.01
C LEU A 85 1.21 -22.07 -21.64
N CYS A 86 2.47 -21.83 -21.26
CA CYS A 86 3.00 -20.47 -21.06
C CYS A 86 2.94 -19.64 -22.35
N ILE A 87 3.32 -20.22 -23.49
CA ILE A 87 3.27 -19.54 -24.80
C ILE A 87 1.82 -19.23 -25.20
N ASP A 88 0.90 -20.17 -25.03
CA ASP A 88 -0.52 -19.99 -25.35
C ASP A 88 -1.15 -18.90 -24.48
N TRP A 89 -0.81 -18.84 -23.20
CA TRP A 89 -1.18 -17.73 -22.32
C TRP A 89 -0.57 -16.41 -22.81
N TYR A 90 0.73 -16.37 -23.12
CA TYR A 90 1.41 -15.16 -23.58
C TYR A 90 0.76 -14.55 -24.84
N LEU A 91 0.33 -15.38 -25.79
CA LEU A 91 -0.32 -14.93 -27.02
C LEU A 91 -1.74 -14.43 -26.79
N SER A 92 -2.42 -14.88 -25.73
CA SER A 92 -3.81 -14.52 -25.42
C SER A 92 -3.96 -13.46 -24.33
N ALA A 93 -2.91 -13.24 -23.52
CA ALA A 93 -2.94 -12.32 -22.40
C ALA A 93 -2.97 -10.85 -22.85
N ASP A 94 -3.86 -10.08 -22.24
CA ASP A 94 -3.84 -8.63 -22.32
C ASP A 94 -2.58 -8.08 -21.62
N ASN A 95 -2.02 -7.00 -22.17
CA ASN A 95 -0.97 -6.24 -21.51
C ASN A 95 -1.59 -5.50 -20.32
N THR A 96 -1.48 -6.06 -19.11
CA THR A 96 -1.94 -5.41 -17.87
C THR A 96 -0.87 -4.46 -17.37
N THR A 97 -0.59 -3.41 -18.12
CA THR A 97 0.17 -2.26 -17.61
C THR A 97 -0.82 -1.19 -17.22
N THR A 98 -1.60 -1.42 -16.15
CA THR A 98 -2.53 -0.39 -15.70
C THR A 98 -1.75 0.69 -14.96
N SER A 99 -1.45 1.76 -15.70
CA SER A 99 -0.82 2.99 -15.22
C SER A 99 -1.56 3.71 -14.08
N SER A 100 -2.73 3.19 -13.67
CA SER A 100 -3.58 3.72 -12.62
C SER A 100 -3.26 3.20 -11.21
N ALA A 101 -2.49 2.12 -11.09
CA ALA A 101 -2.10 1.59 -9.78
C ALA A 101 -1.02 2.48 -9.12
N GLN A 102 -1.05 2.59 -7.79
CA GLN A 102 -0.03 3.34 -7.03
C GLN A 102 1.32 2.64 -7.18
N PRO A 103 2.39 3.34 -7.63
CA PRO A 103 3.67 2.68 -7.88
C PRO A 103 4.27 2.04 -6.62
N CYS A 104 4.95 0.91 -6.79
CA CYS A 104 5.63 0.23 -5.69
C CYS A 104 6.69 1.12 -5.04
N PRO A 105 6.77 1.17 -3.70
CA PRO A 105 7.91 1.75 -3.02
C PRO A 105 9.19 1.02 -3.45
N PRO A 106 10.31 1.70 -3.72
CA PRO A 106 11.51 1.04 -4.21
C PRO A 106 12.18 0.13 -3.16
N THR A 107 11.98 0.37 -1.86
CA THR A 107 12.54 -0.44 -0.77
C THR A 107 11.46 -0.92 0.20
N SER A 108 11.71 -2.04 0.87
CA SER A 108 10.79 -2.58 1.87
C SER A 108 10.66 -1.65 3.09
N GLU A 109 11.72 -0.90 3.43
CA GLU A 109 11.66 0.15 4.46
C GLU A 109 10.60 1.21 4.12
N LYS A 110 10.55 1.67 2.86
CA LYS A 110 9.53 2.63 2.42
C LYS A 110 8.15 2.00 2.40
N ALA A 111 8.02 0.77 1.91
CA ALA A 111 6.74 0.06 1.91
C ALA A 111 6.18 -0.17 3.32
N ALA A 112 7.04 -0.40 4.31
CA ALA A 112 6.61 -0.62 5.69
C ALA A 112 6.01 0.62 6.37
N VAL A 113 6.38 1.83 5.93
CA VAL A 113 5.91 3.09 6.51
C VAL A 113 4.90 3.83 5.63
N ASP A 114 4.78 3.46 4.35
CA ASP A 114 3.78 3.98 3.42
C ASP A 114 2.44 3.24 3.62
N LEU A 115 1.52 3.84 4.38
CA LEU A 115 0.19 3.30 4.69
C LEU A 115 -0.71 3.05 3.46
N ARG A 116 -0.27 3.41 2.26
CA ARG A 116 -0.93 2.99 1.01
C ARG A 116 -0.67 1.52 0.71
N PHE A 117 0.26 0.88 1.42
CA PHE A 117 0.62 -0.52 1.31
C PHE A 117 0.52 -1.23 2.66
N ILE A 118 0.14 -2.50 2.63
CA ILE A 118 0.05 -3.38 3.81
C ILE A 118 0.82 -4.69 3.57
N PRO A 119 1.39 -5.31 4.60
CA PRO A 119 2.07 -6.59 4.46
C PRO A 119 1.13 -7.67 3.93
N LYS A 120 1.59 -8.47 2.96
CA LYS A 120 0.86 -9.66 2.53
C LYS A 120 1.03 -10.77 3.57
N THR A 121 -0.04 -11.13 4.27
CA THR A 121 -0.03 -12.12 5.38
C THR A 121 -0.42 -13.54 4.97
N ASN A 122 -0.83 -13.77 3.71
CA ASN A 122 -1.35 -15.06 3.25
C ASN A 122 -0.29 -16.05 2.76
N LEU A 123 -0.59 -17.35 2.96
CA LEU A 123 0.17 -18.52 2.48
C LEU A 123 0.39 -18.57 0.95
N SER A 124 -0.24 -17.71 0.14
CA SER A 124 -0.02 -17.65 -1.30
C SER A 124 1.32 -16.99 -1.68
N THR A 125 1.87 -16.13 -0.80
CA THR A 125 3.15 -15.44 -1.03
C THR A 125 4.33 -16.40 -1.10
N SER A 126 4.28 -17.51 -0.35
CA SER A 126 5.38 -18.49 -0.33
C SER A 126 5.49 -19.34 -1.61
N PHE A 127 4.48 -19.33 -2.48
CA PHE A 127 4.50 -20.00 -3.79
C PHE A 127 4.74 -19.05 -4.94
N TYR A 128 4.08 -17.89 -4.88
CA TYR A 128 4.00 -16.93 -5.97
C TYR A 128 5.15 -15.91 -5.96
N HIS A 129 5.98 -15.93 -4.91
CA HIS A 129 7.19 -15.13 -4.74
C HIS A 129 8.23 -15.97 -3.97
N PHE A 130 8.91 -16.90 -4.69
CA PHE A 130 9.92 -17.77 -4.06
C PHE A 130 11.30 -17.09 -3.95
N GLY A 131 11.69 -16.77 -2.72
CA GLY A 131 13.03 -16.25 -2.39
C GLY A 131 13.09 -14.75 -2.12
N GLU A 132 11.94 -14.09 -2.03
CA GLU A 132 11.73 -12.75 -1.50
C GLU A 132 11.63 -12.79 0.04
N ASP A 133 12.09 -11.71 0.68
CA ASP A 133 12.09 -11.60 2.15
C ASP A 133 10.73 -11.15 2.67
N ILE A 134 10.04 -10.27 1.91
CA ILE A 134 8.78 -9.66 2.31
C ILE A 134 8.01 -9.13 1.10
N CYS A 135 6.67 -9.21 1.18
CA CYS A 135 5.77 -8.66 0.17
C CYS A 135 4.72 -7.76 0.81
N PHE A 136 4.31 -6.75 0.05
CA PHE A 136 3.27 -5.79 0.37
C PHE A 136 2.22 -5.77 -0.75
N GLN A 137 1.04 -5.27 -0.44
CA GLN A 137 0.00 -4.96 -1.41
C GLN A 137 -0.62 -3.60 -1.14
N SER A 138 -1.22 -2.98 -2.15
CA SER A 138 -2.05 -1.79 -1.94
C SER A 138 -3.10 -2.04 -0.85
N ILE A 139 -3.29 -1.08 0.04
CA ILE A 139 -4.29 -1.17 1.11
C ILE A 139 -5.71 -1.26 0.56
N ALA A 140 -5.98 -0.63 -0.59
CA ALA A 140 -7.28 -0.68 -1.27
C ALA A 140 -7.06 -0.98 -2.75
N PRO A 141 -7.86 -1.90 -3.35
CA PRO A 141 -7.81 -2.17 -4.78
C PRO A 141 -8.44 -1.01 -5.58
N LEU A 142 -8.09 -0.93 -6.86
CA LEU A 142 -8.70 -0.06 -7.84
C LEU A 142 -10.17 -0.47 -8.12
N GLU A 143 -10.94 0.43 -8.74
CA GLU A 143 -12.36 0.15 -9.08
C GLU A 143 -12.54 -1.04 -10.02
N ASN A 144 -11.55 -1.34 -10.87
CA ASN A 144 -11.54 -2.50 -11.76
C ASN A 144 -11.15 -3.81 -11.04
N GLY A 145 -10.88 -3.75 -9.73
CA GLY A 145 -10.46 -4.86 -8.89
C GLY A 145 -8.96 -5.13 -8.89
N GLU A 146 -8.13 -4.36 -9.60
CA GLU A 146 -6.68 -4.59 -9.58
C GLU A 146 -6.03 -4.01 -8.30
N GLU A 147 -4.96 -4.63 -7.82
CA GLU A 147 -4.12 -4.10 -6.74
C GLU A 147 -2.66 -4.11 -7.16
N GLN A 148 -1.85 -3.26 -6.53
CA GLN A 148 -0.41 -3.36 -6.68
C GLN A 148 0.14 -4.37 -5.67
N GLY A 149 0.82 -5.42 -6.14
CA GLY A 149 1.67 -6.26 -5.31
C GLY A 149 3.12 -5.82 -5.42
N CYS A 150 3.86 -5.73 -4.30
CA CYS A 150 5.25 -5.31 -4.26
C CYS A 150 6.09 -6.27 -3.41
N CYS A 151 7.06 -6.96 -4.00
CA CYS A 151 7.88 -7.94 -3.30
C CYS A 151 9.37 -7.56 -3.32
N TYR A 152 10.02 -7.81 -2.21
CA TYR A 152 11.35 -7.27 -1.90
C TYR A 152 12.33 -8.39 -1.54
N LYS A 153 13.56 -8.23 -1.99
CA LYS A 153 14.69 -9.13 -1.72
C LYS A 153 15.91 -8.32 -1.33
N ALA A 154 16.53 -8.68 -0.21
CA ALA A 154 17.57 -7.89 0.45
C ALA A 154 17.14 -6.41 0.64
N GLY A 155 15.86 -6.20 1.00
CA GLY A 155 15.27 -4.87 1.22
C GLY A 155 14.94 -4.05 -0.03
N ASN A 156 15.25 -4.57 -1.21
CA ASN A 156 15.12 -3.91 -2.51
C ASN A 156 13.97 -4.53 -3.30
N ILE A 157 13.19 -3.74 -4.05
CA ILE A 157 12.17 -4.30 -4.95
C ILE A 157 12.85 -5.30 -5.90
N ASP A 158 12.35 -6.53 -5.93
CA ASP A 158 12.86 -7.55 -6.86
C ASP A 158 12.16 -7.34 -8.22
N CYS A 159 12.88 -7.52 -9.33
CA CYS A 159 12.32 -7.51 -10.68
C CYS A 159 12.74 -8.75 -11.49
N SER A 160 13.37 -9.74 -10.83
CA SER A 160 13.94 -10.91 -11.51
C SER A 160 12.90 -11.95 -11.92
N PHE A 161 11.96 -12.29 -11.04
CA PHE A 161 10.98 -13.36 -11.28
C PHE A 161 9.59 -13.09 -10.67
N SER A 162 9.51 -12.34 -9.58
CA SER A 162 8.26 -12.18 -8.82
C SER A 162 8.08 -10.73 -8.35
N GLY A 163 8.60 -9.81 -9.16
CA GLY A 163 8.70 -8.40 -8.80
C GLY A 163 7.39 -7.67 -8.65
N GLY A 164 7.46 -6.41 -8.20
CA GLY A 164 6.24 -5.62 -8.02
C GLY A 164 5.45 -5.53 -9.32
N HIS A 165 4.18 -5.89 -9.35
CA HIS A 165 3.35 -5.72 -10.53
C HIS A 165 1.89 -5.56 -10.12
N SER A 166 1.11 -4.94 -11.00
CA SER A 166 -0.34 -4.92 -10.86
C SER A 166 -0.85 -6.36 -11.00
N GLN A 167 -1.62 -6.79 -10.01
CA GLN A 167 -2.23 -8.10 -9.92
C GLN A 167 -3.74 -7.91 -9.94
N SER A 168 -4.46 -8.86 -10.53
CA SER A 168 -5.89 -8.96 -10.34
C SER A 168 -6.16 -9.31 -8.88
N SER A 169 -6.37 -8.34 -8.00
CA SER A 169 -6.87 -8.61 -6.66
C SER A 169 -8.32 -9.08 -6.74
N HIS A 170 -8.74 -9.91 -5.79
CA HIS A 170 -9.82 -9.52 -4.87
C HIS A 170 -10.02 -10.62 -3.83
N PRO A 171 -10.33 -10.27 -2.56
CA PRO A 171 -11.06 -11.14 -1.63
C PRO A 171 -12.35 -11.79 -2.19
N ASN A 172 -12.97 -11.19 -3.22
CA ASN A 172 -14.27 -11.58 -3.80
C ASN A 172 -14.13 -12.30 -5.15
N ASN A 173 -12.93 -12.35 -5.73
CA ASN A 173 -12.64 -13.13 -6.92
C ASN A 173 -11.21 -13.72 -6.88
N PRO A 174 -10.92 -14.55 -5.85
CA PRO A 174 -9.66 -15.28 -5.73
C PRO A 174 -9.31 -16.09 -6.99
N PHE A 175 -10.33 -16.54 -7.73
CA PHE A 175 -10.16 -17.24 -9.00
C PHE A 175 -9.50 -16.39 -10.09
N LYS A 176 -9.88 -15.11 -10.22
CA LYS A 176 -9.29 -14.20 -11.21
C LYS A 176 -7.81 -13.95 -10.92
N HIS A 177 -7.45 -13.74 -9.65
CA HIS A 177 -6.05 -13.64 -9.23
C HIS A 177 -5.27 -14.90 -9.59
N PHE A 178 -5.84 -16.07 -9.26
CA PHE A 178 -5.19 -17.34 -9.53
C PHE A 178 -4.98 -17.56 -11.04
N SER A 179 -6.02 -17.36 -11.84
CA SER A 179 -5.98 -17.64 -13.30
C SER A 179 -5.16 -16.63 -14.09
N ASN A 180 -5.15 -15.35 -13.71
CA ASN A 180 -4.49 -14.30 -14.49
C ASN A 180 -3.06 -14.01 -14.05
N ASP A 181 -2.70 -14.34 -12.81
CA ASP A 181 -1.43 -13.94 -12.21
C ASP A 181 -0.66 -15.17 -11.70
N ILE A 182 -1.26 -15.97 -10.81
CA ILE A 182 -0.57 -17.12 -10.19
C ILE A 182 -0.28 -18.24 -11.20
N LEU A 183 -1.29 -18.77 -11.86
CA LEU A 183 -1.16 -19.90 -12.78
C LEU A 183 -0.19 -19.59 -13.93
N PRO A 184 -0.26 -18.44 -14.62
CA PRO A 184 0.70 -18.10 -15.66
C PRO A 184 2.13 -17.97 -15.15
N TRP A 185 2.33 -17.43 -13.95
CA TRP A 185 3.63 -17.39 -13.32
C TRP A 185 4.17 -18.81 -13.08
N ILE A 186 3.35 -19.72 -12.56
CA ILE A 186 3.76 -21.13 -12.35
C ILE A 186 4.12 -21.77 -13.70
N LEU A 187 3.31 -21.57 -14.75
CA LEU A 187 3.58 -22.12 -16.08
C LEU A 187 4.89 -21.57 -16.69
N CYS A 188 5.15 -20.27 -16.54
CA CYS A 188 6.26 -19.61 -17.20
C CYS A 188 7.57 -19.58 -16.39
N CYS A 189 7.51 -19.49 -15.07
CA CYS A 189 8.65 -19.12 -14.22
C CYS A 189 9.07 -20.19 -13.19
N TYR A 190 8.30 -21.27 -13.02
CA TYR A 190 8.60 -22.31 -12.01
C TYR A 190 10.00 -22.93 -12.14
N GLU A 191 10.43 -23.28 -13.35
CA GLU A 191 11.78 -23.84 -13.61
C GLU A 191 12.89 -22.78 -13.70
N LYS A 192 12.53 -21.49 -13.57
CA LYS A 192 13.46 -20.36 -13.68
C LYS A 192 14.21 -20.29 -15.02
N ASP A 193 13.63 -20.86 -16.09
CA ASP A 193 14.10 -20.60 -17.45
C ASP A 193 13.80 -19.15 -17.83
N GLU A 194 14.85 -18.39 -18.10
CA GLU A 194 14.77 -16.94 -18.32
C GLU A 194 14.09 -16.58 -19.65
N GLY A 195 14.19 -17.44 -20.66
CA GLY A 195 13.54 -17.23 -21.95
C GLY A 195 12.03 -17.43 -21.89
N ILE A 196 11.60 -18.45 -21.16
CA ILE A 196 10.17 -18.75 -20.96
C ILE A 196 9.55 -17.78 -19.95
N CYS A 197 10.19 -17.56 -18.80
CA CYS A 197 9.71 -16.62 -17.79
C CYS A 197 9.69 -15.16 -18.30
N GLY A 198 10.58 -14.82 -19.24
CA GLY A 198 10.57 -13.54 -19.93
C GLY A 198 9.22 -13.19 -20.58
N ARG A 199 8.44 -14.19 -21.00
CA ARG A 199 7.08 -13.99 -21.54
C ARG A 199 6.08 -13.52 -20.48
N TYR A 200 6.20 -14.05 -19.26
CA TYR A 200 5.41 -13.58 -18.13
C TYR A 200 5.75 -12.13 -17.81
N ASN A 201 7.04 -11.82 -17.68
CA ASN A 201 7.51 -10.48 -17.35
C ASN A 201 7.19 -9.44 -18.43
N ASP A 202 7.06 -9.85 -19.70
CA ASP A 202 6.62 -8.96 -20.80
C ASP A 202 5.15 -8.53 -20.64
N LYS A 203 4.29 -9.42 -20.13
CA LYS A 203 2.86 -9.13 -19.87
C LYS A 203 2.60 -8.54 -18.49
N ARG A 204 3.48 -8.81 -17.53
CA ARG A 204 3.43 -8.38 -16.13
C ARG A 204 4.75 -7.67 -15.79
N LEU A 205 4.96 -6.52 -16.42
CA LEU A 205 6.18 -5.74 -16.23
C LEU A 205 6.38 -5.37 -14.76
N CYS A 206 7.63 -5.47 -14.30
CA CYS A 206 7.99 -5.05 -12.96
C CYS A 206 7.79 -3.53 -12.77
N ASP A 207 6.92 -3.17 -11.86
CA ASP A 207 6.92 -1.88 -11.19
C ASP A 207 8.09 -1.81 -10.22
N SER A 208 9.16 -1.24 -10.74
CA SER A 208 10.43 -1.04 -10.06
C SER A 208 10.43 0.07 -9.03
N GLY A 209 9.34 0.83 -8.90
CA GLY A 209 9.29 2.03 -8.07
C GLY A 209 10.06 3.22 -8.63
N VAL A 210 10.50 3.19 -9.90
CA VAL A 210 11.13 4.35 -10.57
C VAL A 210 10.19 5.55 -10.57
N ASN A 211 8.89 5.30 -10.70
CA ASN A 211 7.84 6.32 -10.70
C ASN A 211 7.24 6.56 -9.31
N TYR A 212 7.80 5.94 -8.26
CA TYR A 212 7.33 6.15 -6.89
C TYR A 212 7.57 7.57 -6.44
N ILE A 213 6.49 8.23 -6.03
CA ILE A 213 6.53 9.53 -5.40
C ILE A 213 6.00 9.34 -3.96
N PRO A 214 6.79 9.74 -2.95
CA PRO A 214 6.35 9.70 -1.55
C PRO A 214 5.02 10.45 -1.36
N PRO A 215 4.12 9.93 -0.51
CA PRO A 215 2.90 10.64 -0.14
C PRO A 215 3.21 11.85 0.76
N GLY A 216 2.32 12.83 0.78
CA GLY A 216 2.29 13.85 1.83
C GLY A 216 1.83 13.22 3.15
N ILE A 217 2.35 13.72 4.27
CA ILE A 217 2.07 13.16 5.60
C ILE A 217 1.62 14.29 6.53
N ALA A 218 0.51 14.07 7.22
CA ALA A 218 0.05 14.93 8.31
C ALA A 218 -0.19 14.12 9.58
N LEU A 219 -0.05 14.75 10.75
CA LEU A 219 -0.19 14.11 12.07
C LEU A 219 -1.07 14.98 12.98
N GLY A 220 -2.01 14.37 13.69
CA GLY A 220 -2.71 14.97 14.82
C GLY A 220 -2.62 14.06 16.05
N ILE A 221 -2.04 14.52 17.16
CA ILE A 221 -1.82 13.74 18.39
C ILE A 221 -1.91 14.61 19.66
N GLY A 222 -1.93 14.00 20.85
CA GLY A 222 -1.81 14.74 22.13
C GLY A 222 -2.96 15.69 22.45
N ASP A 223 -2.64 16.81 23.12
CA ASP A 223 -3.54 17.91 23.51
C ASP A 223 -3.65 18.97 22.39
N PRO A 224 -4.51 18.77 21.38
CA PRO A 224 -4.05 18.36 20.08
C PRO A 224 -2.97 19.22 19.43
N HIS A 225 -1.85 18.57 19.11
CA HIS A 225 -0.80 19.08 18.25
C HIS A 225 -0.99 18.58 16.83
N PHE A 226 -0.66 19.44 15.87
CA PHE A 226 -0.79 19.18 14.45
C PHE A 226 0.55 19.37 13.74
N HIS A 227 0.87 18.43 12.87
CA HIS A 227 1.79 18.64 11.75
C HIS A 227 0.96 18.60 10.46
N THR A 228 0.99 19.68 9.67
CA THR A 228 0.31 19.75 8.37
C THR A 228 1.00 18.88 7.32
N PHE A 229 0.38 18.74 6.14
CA PHE A 229 1.00 18.02 5.01
C PHE A 229 2.31 18.64 4.52
N ASP A 230 2.50 19.94 4.76
CA ASP A 230 3.72 20.65 4.41
C ASP A 230 4.70 20.73 5.59
N ASP A 231 4.43 20.01 6.69
CA ASP A 231 5.25 19.91 7.92
C ASP A 231 5.29 21.21 8.75
N PHE A 232 4.19 21.98 8.74
CA PHE A 232 3.99 23.09 9.67
C PHE A 232 3.44 22.57 11.01
N PHE A 233 4.14 22.87 12.11
CA PHE A 233 3.76 22.46 13.45
C PHE A 233 2.98 23.56 14.18
N TYR A 234 1.85 23.21 14.77
CA TYR A 234 1.11 24.09 15.69
C TYR A 234 0.25 23.29 16.67
N THR A 235 -0.37 23.97 17.64
CA THR A 235 -1.25 23.35 18.63
C THR A 235 -2.62 24.02 18.60
N PHE A 236 -3.68 23.21 18.66
CA PHE A 236 -5.05 23.69 18.68
C PHE A 236 -5.94 22.84 19.58
N ASN A 237 -6.38 23.46 20.69
CA ASN A 237 -7.18 22.82 21.73
C ASN A 237 -8.64 23.28 21.72
N GLY A 238 -9.45 22.71 20.83
CA GLY A 238 -10.87 23.01 20.72
C GLY A 238 -11.75 22.04 21.52
N PHE A 239 -12.92 22.49 21.98
CA PHE A 239 -13.99 21.59 22.43
C PHE A 239 -15.10 21.58 21.39
N GLY A 240 -15.08 20.58 20.50
CA GLY A 240 -15.98 20.51 19.38
C GLY A 240 -15.63 19.47 18.33
N GLU A 241 -16.39 19.50 17.25
CA GLU A 241 -16.11 18.78 16.01
C GLU A 241 -15.50 19.75 15.00
N PHE A 242 -14.42 19.33 14.34
CA PHE A 242 -13.63 20.19 13.45
C PHE A 242 -13.28 19.48 12.15
N TRP A 243 -13.26 20.24 11.05
CA TRP A 243 -12.77 19.79 9.76
C TRP A 243 -11.24 19.67 9.79
N ILE A 244 -10.71 18.45 9.88
CA ILE A 244 -9.27 18.22 9.81
C ILE A 244 -8.78 18.05 8.38
N LEU A 245 -9.64 17.54 7.50
CA LEU A 245 -9.39 17.40 6.08
C LEU A 245 -10.71 17.51 5.31
N GLU A 246 -10.74 18.39 4.31
CA GLU A 246 -11.76 18.41 3.27
C GLU A 246 -11.10 18.71 1.92
N ASN A 247 -11.74 18.30 0.83
CA ASN A 247 -11.38 18.72 -0.52
C ASN A 247 -12.60 19.37 -1.21
N SER A 248 -12.39 20.52 -1.86
CA SER A 248 -13.36 21.27 -2.66
C SER A 248 -13.51 20.84 -4.13
N THR A 249 -12.85 19.76 -4.55
CA THR A 249 -12.88 19.21 -5.93
C THR A 249 -14.04 18.22 -6.15
N SER A 250 -14.16 17.71 -7.38
CA SER A 250 -15.22 16.78 -7.82
C SER A 250 -15.20 15.38 -7.19
N GLN A 251 -14.21 15.06 -6.36
CA GLN A 251 -14.16 13.83 -5.55
C GLN A 251 -13.87 14.17 -4.07
N PRO A 252 -14.83 14.76 -3.34
CA PRO A 252 -14.56 15.28 -2.00
C PRO A 252 -14.34 14.16 -0.98
N LEU A 253 -13.13 14.05 -0.45
CA LEU A 253 -12.90 13.34 0.82
C LEU A 253 -13.13 14.30 1.97
N ALA A 254 -13.83 13.84 3.00
CA ALA A 254 -14.19 14.60 4.17
C ALA A 254 -13.79 13.84 5.43
N VAL A 255 -13.01 14.48 6.30
CA VAL A 255 -12.62 13.94 7.61
C VAL A 255 -12.84 14.98 8.68
N GLN A 256 -13.60 14.60 9.71
CA GLN A 256 -13.83 15.40 10.90
C GLN A 256 -13.21 14.72 12.12
N ALA A 257 -12.68 15.52 13.03
CA ALA A 257 -12.23 15.08 14.35
C ALA A 257 -13.14 15.65 15.43
N ARG A 258 -13.38 14.87 16.48
CA ARG A 258 -14.00 15.33 17.72
C ARG A 258 -12.92 15.49 18.78
N MET A 259 -12.92 16.65 19.42
CA MET A 259 -12.05 16.99 20.55
C MET A 259 -12.91 17.24 21.79
N GLU A 260 -12.65 16.52 22.87
CA GLU A 260 -13.39 16.63 24.13
C GLU A 260 -12.46 17.00 25.29
N PRO A 261 -12.96 17.76 26.29
CA PRO A 261 -12.14 18.17 27.41
C PRO A 261 -11.71 16.97 28.26
N LEU A 262 -10.46 16.99 28.71
CA LEU A 262 -10.00 16.10 29.78
C LEU A 262 -10.50 16.64 31.12
N ASN A 263 -11.16 15.78 31.91
CA ASN A 263 -11.53 16.11 33.30
C ASN A 263 -10.30 16.02 34.22
N VAL A 264 -9.35 16.94 34.05
CA VAL A 264 -8.17 17.08 34.92
C VAL A 264 -8.29 18.38 35.73
N ALA A 265 -7.95 18.31 37.02
CA ALA A 265 -8.22 19.38 37.99
C ALA A 265 -7.36 20.65 37.81
N SER A 266 -6.27 20.57 37.04
CA SER A 266 -5.20 21.57 37.02
C SER A 266 -5.34 22.61 35.91
N GLN A 267 -5.72 22.20 34.68
CA GLN A 267 -5.74 23.08 33.49
C GLN A 267 -6.77 22.60 32.45
N LYS A 268 -7.21 23.50 31.56
CA LYS A 268 -8.17 23.19 30.49
C LYS A 268 -7.43 22.65 29.26
N ALA A 269 -7.60 21.36 29.02
CA ALA A 269 -7.00 20.58 27.93
C ALA A 269 -8.07 19.73 27.23
N THR A 270 -7.84 19.34 25.98
CA THR A 270 -8.72 18.51 25.16
C THR A 270 -7.96 17.30 24.60
N ILE A 271 -8.67 16.30 24.12
CA ILE A 271 -8.06 15.17 23.40
C ILE A 271 -8.94 14.79 22.22
N PHE A 272 -8.34 14.18 21.19
CA PHE A 272 -9.11 13.48 20.18
C PHE A 272 -9.89 12.33 20.80
N SER A 273 -11.20 12.35 20.62
CA SER A 273 -12.12 11.30 21.11
C SER A 273 -12.85 10.57 19.98
N GLY A 274 -12.74 11.05 18.74
CA GLY A 274 -13.26 10.34 17.58
C GLY A 274 -12.96 11.01 16.25
N PHE A 275 -13.11 10.24 15.18
CA PHE A 275 -12.93 10.64 13.80
C PHE A 275 -14.06 10.10 12.93
N VAL A 276 -14.46 10.86 11.92
CA VAL A 276 -15.42 10.40 10.90
C VAL A 276 -14.84 10.62 9.52
N PHE A 277 -14.93 9.60 8.69
CA PHE A 277 -14.48 9.56 7.31
C PHE A 277 -15.68 9.41 6.38
N SER A 278 -15.77 10.26 5.37
CA SER A 278 -16.83 10.24 4.38
C SER A 278 -16.29 10.59 3.00
N ALA A 279 -16.75 9.87 1.98
CA ALA A 279 -16.44 10.14 0.59
C ALA A 279 -17.65 9.76 -0.29
N PRO A 280 -17.81 10.36 -1.49
CA PRO A 280 -18.93 10.09 -2.39
C PRO A 280 -19.08 8.61 -2.69
N ASN A 281 -20.32 8.13 -2.76
CA ASN A 281 -20.64 6.74 -3.10
C ASN A 281 -19.93 5.69 -2.22
N SER A 282 -19.49 6.07 -1.02
CA SER A 282 -18.80 5.20 -0.07
C SER A 282 -19.51 5.23 1.28
N ALA A 283 -19.33 4.20 2.08
CA ALA A 283 -19.87 4.18 3.44
C ALA A 283 -19.26 5.30 4.30
N LYS A 284 -19.97 5.73 5.34
CA LYS A 284 -19.43 6.63 6.36
C LYS A 284 -18.83 5.81 7.49
N ILE A 285 -17.54 6.01 7.78
CA ILE A 285 -16.84 5.31 8.87
C ILE A 285 -16.68 6.27 10.03
N GLN A 286 -17.17 5.90 11.21
CA GLN A 286 -16.96 6.64 12.46
C GLN A 286 -16.17 5.77 13.43
N ILE A 287 -15.06 6.30 13.95
CA ILE A 287 -14.25 5.69 14.99
C ILE A 287 -14.34 6.60 16.20
N GLN A 288 -14.66 6.06 17.37
CA GLN A 288 -14.75 6.86 18.59
C GLN A 288 -14.28 6.09 19.82
N LYS A 289 -13.95 6.85 20.86
CA LYS A 289 -13.67 6.32 22.20
C LYS A 289 -14.86 5.49 22.68
N SER A 290 -14.57 4.31 23.21
CA SER A 290 -15.58 3.47 23.83
C SER A 290 -15.67 3.70 25.34
N LEU A 291 -16.86 3.50 25.90
CA LEU A 291 -17.08 3.55 27.35
C LEU A 291 -16.76 2.22 28.06
N ILE A 292 -16.76 1.10 27.33
CA ILE A 292 -16.62 -0.24 27.90
C ILE A 292 -15.43 -1.03 27.33
N ARG A 293 -14.81 -0.52 26.26
CA ARG A 293 -13.63 -1.11 25.59
C ARG A 293 -12.66 -0.01 25.14
N ILE A 294 -11.75 -0.33 24.21
CA ILE A 294 -10.77 0.62 23.69
C ILE A 294 -11.40 1.56 22.64
N VAL A 295 -12.13 0.99 21.67
CA VAL A 295 -12.66 1.73 20.51
C VAL A 295 -14.00 1.19 20.03
N ASP A 296 -14.88 2.07 19.60
CA ASP A 296 -16.10 1.73 18.86
C ASP A 296 -15.93 2.13 17.38
N ILE A 297 -16.34 1.25 16.47
CA ILE A 297 -16.35 1.51 15.03
C ILE A 297 -17.79 1.42 14.54
N PHE A 298 -18.23 2.39 13.77
CA PHE A 298 -19.56 2.43 13.17
C PHE A 298 -19.46 2.64 11.65
N ILE A 299 -20.26 1.88 10.92
CA ILE A 299 -20.41 1.96 9.46
C ILE A 299 -21.84 2.40 9.17
N ASP A 300 -21.99 3.56 8.53
CA ASP A 300 -23.31 4.18 8.27
C ASP A 300 -24.20 4.29 9.51
N GLY A 301 -23.56 4.53 10.67
CA GLY A 301 -24.24 4.66 11.98
C GLY A 301 -24.57 3.32 12.65
N GLN A 302 -24.28 2.19 12.02
CA GLN A 302 -24.42 0.86 12.64
C GLN A 302 -23.09 0.40 13.24
N GLN A 303 -23.11 -0.07 14.48
CA GLN A 303 -21.90 -0.50 15.17
C GLN A 303 -21.36 -1.79 14.57
N LEU A 304 -20.08 -1.80 14.22
CA LEU A 304 -19.37 -3.00 13.78
C LEU A 304 -19.03 -3.86 15.00
N ASP A 305 -19.40 -5.14 14.96
CA ASP A 305 -19.00 -6.12 15.97
C ASP A 305 -17.57 -6.60 15.70
N ILE A 306 -16.63 -6.08 16.51
CA ILE A 306 -15.20 -6.38 16.44
C ILE A 306 -14.73 -7.30 17.58
N THR A 307 -15.62 -7.70 18.49
CA THR A 307 -15.24 -8.40 19.73
C THR A 307 -15.34 -9.92 19.61
N SER A 308 -15.98 -10.44 18.56
CA SER A 308 -15.99 -11.87 18.28
C SER A 308 -14.55 -12.38 18.06
N PRO A 309 -14.11 -13.46 18.73
CA PRO A 309 -12.78 -14.05 18.52
C PRO A 309 -12.51 -14.48 17.07
N ASN A 310 -13.58 -14.72 16.30
CA ASN A 310 -13.53 -15.05 14.88
C ASN A 310 -13.87 -13.86 13.97
N SER A 311 -13.94 -12.64 14.52
CA SER A 311 -14.15 -11.44 13.70
C SER A 311 -12.97 -11.28 12.76
N LEU A 312 -13.27 -11.05 11.48
CA LEU A 312 -12.27 -10.60 10.54
C LEU A 312 -11.63 -9.33 11.10
N LYS A 313 -10.31 -9.22 10.98
CA LYS A 313 -9.58 -7.98 11.34
C LYS A 313 -9.33 -7.09 10.15
N GLN A 314 -9.73 -7.57 8.98
CA GLN A 314 -9.65 -6.87 7.71
C GLN A 314 -11.05 -6.86 7.08
N PHE A 315 -11.56 -5.67 6.78
CA PHE A 315 -12.89 -5.47 6.22
C PHE A 315 -12.82 -4.62 4.95
N SER A 316 -13.46 -5.11 3.88
CA SER A 316 -13.73 -4.31 2.69
C SER A 316 -15.14 -3.73 2.80
N ILE A 317 -15.24 -2.42 2.92
CA ILE A 317 -16.49 -1.71 3.22
C ILE A 317 -16.67 -0.66 2.14
N ASN A 318 -17.70 -0.78 1.30
CA ASN A 318 -18.00 0.11 0.16
C ASN A 318 -17.11 1.38 0.04
N GLY A 319 -16.00 1.27 -0.72
CA GLY A 319 -15.03 2.36 -0.96
C GLY A 319 -13.84 2.44 0.00
N TRP A 320 -13.77 1.58 1.01
CA TRP A 320 -12.77 1.59 2.08
C TRP A 320 -12.23 0.19 2.35
N GLN A 321 -10.95 0.14 2.73
CA GLN A 321 -10.37 -1.01 3.40
C GLN A 321 -10.06 -0.63 4.85
N LEU A 322 -10.50 -1.45 5.79
CA LEU A 322 -10.26 -1.28 7.22
C LEU A 322 -9.41 -2.45 7.73
N ASN A 323 -8.29 -2.16 8.40
CA ASN A 323 -7.50 -3.15 9.13
C ASN A 323 -7.46 -2.73 10.61
N VAL A 324 -7.86 -3.63 11.51
CA VAL A 324 -7.91 -3.40 12.95
C VAL A 324 -6.86 -4.29 13.62
N ALA A 325 -5.96 -3.69 14.39
CA ALA A 325 -4.97 -4.45 15.14
C ALA A 325 -5.64 -5.38 16.17
N GLU A 326 -4.99 -6.50 16.48
CA GLU A 326 -5.53 -7.52 17.41
C GLU A 326 -5.81 -6.97 18.81
N ASP A 327 -5.00 -6.00 19.26
CA ASP A 327 -5.16 -5.31 20.54
C ASP A 327 -6.09 -4.09 20.48
N TYR A 328 -6.68 -3.80 19.31
CA TYR A 328 -7.57 -2.67 19.04
C TYR A 328 -6.96 -1.28 19.29
N THR A 329 -5.64 -1.19 19.43
CA THR A 329 -4.95 0.09 19.66
C THR A 329 -4.60 0.81 18.36
N GLU A 330 -4.64 0.13 17.23
CA GLU A 330 -4.38 0.69 15.91
C GLU A 330 -5.47 0.31 14.91
N ILE A 331 -5.92 1.28 14.13
CA ILE A 331 -6.86 1.07 13.02
C ILE A 331 -6.29 1.76 11.78
N GLN A 332 -6.09 1.00 10.71
CA GLN A 332 -5.70 1.52 9.40
C GLN A 332 -6.91 1.58 8.48
N ILE A 333 -7.10 2.71 7.80
CA ILE A 333 -8.13 2.89 6.78
C ILE A 333 -7.45 3.26 5.46
N GLY A 334 -7.74 2.51 4.41
CA GLY A 334 -7.28 2.79 3.05
C GLY A 334 -8.43 3.13 2.12
N THR A 335 -8.14 3.97 1.13
CA THR A 335 -9.07 4.31 0.04
C THR A 335 -8.44 4.03 -1.31
N ASN A 336 -9.26 3.68 -2.29
CA ASN A 336 -8.83 3.63 -3.69
C ASN A 336 -8.64 5.03 -4.32
N ARG A 337 -8.83 6.09 -3.52
CA ARG A 337 -8.69 7.49 -3.91
C ARG A 337 -7.33 8.09 -3.53
N GLY A 338 -6.40 7.29 -3.03
CA GLY A 338 -5.05 7.75 -2.72
C GLY A 338 -4.87 8.35 -1.33
N PHE A 339 -5.83 8.20 -0.42
CA PHE A 339 -5.65 8.48 1.01
C PHE A 339 -5.57 7.22 1.85
N SER A 340 -4.73 7.28 2.88
CA SER A 340 -4.63 6.30 3.95
C SER A 340 -4.58 6.99 5.32
N PHE A 341 -5.15 6.35 6.32
CA PHE A 341 -5.25 6.85 7.69
C PHE A 341 -4.77 5.77 8.66
N LYS A 342 -4.06 6.17 9.70
CA LYS A 342 -3.77 5.31 10.85
C LYS A 342 -4.21 6.02 12.12
N ILE A 343 -5.20 5.45 12.79
CA ILE A 343 -5.72 5.92 14.06
C ILE A 343 -5.05 5.09 15.15
N THR A 344 -4.41 5.75 16.10
CA THR A 344 -3.82 5.11 17.28
C THR A 344 -4.63 5.48 18.51
N SER A 345 -4.76 4.54 19.45
CA SER A 345 -5.49 4.71 20.69
C SER A 345 -4.61 4.35 21.87
N PHE A 346 -4.56 5.24 22.84
CA PHE A 346 -3.84 5.00 24.08
C PHE A 346 -4.63 5.55 25.27
N LYS A 347 -5.08 4.65 26.14
CA LYS A 347 -5.87 4.97 27.36
C LYS A 347 -7.04 5.95 27.11
N GLY A 348 -7.67 5.86 25.94
CA GLY A 348 -8.81 6.67 25.56
C GLY A 348 -8.51 8.07 25.05
N ALA A 349 -7.25 8.36 24.70
CA ALA A 349 -6.86 9.46 23.82
C ALA A 349 -6.46 8.89 22.45
N PHE A 350 -6.83 9.57 21.37
CA PHE A 350 -6.51 9.12 20.02
C PHE A 350 -5.44 9.99 19.34
N GLY A 351 -4.77 9.39 18.37
CA GLY A 351 -3.94 10.05 17.38
C GLY A 351 -4.37 9.66 15.97
N ILE A 352 -4.03 10.48 14.98
CA ILE A 352 -4.25 10.21 13.57
C ILE A 352 -3.02 10.58 12.75
N LEU A 353 -2.55 9.66 11.93
CA LEU A 353 -1.56 9.88 10.87
C LEU A 353 -2.28 9.77 9.53
N VAL A 354 -2.10 10.76 8.65
CA VAL A 354 -2.75 10.83 7.34
C VAL A 354 -1.70 10.82 6.24
N LEU A 355 -1.83 9.90 5.28
CA LEU A 355 -1.04 9.88 4.06
C LEU A 355 -1.92 10.26 2.88
N ALA A 356 -1.48 11.24 2.11
CA ALA A 356 -2.15 11.73 0.91
C ALA A 356 -1.25 11.50 -0.31
N SER A 357 -1.77 10.83 -1.33
CA SER A 357 -1.02 10.59 -2.56
C SER A 357 -0.78 11.91 -3.32
N PRO A 358 0.28 12.01 -4.14
CA PRO A 358 0.73 13.27 -4.75
C PRO A 358 -0.31 13.98 -5.61
N GLU A 359 -1.30 13.27 -6.14
CA GLU A 359 -2.42 13.83 -6.89
C GLU A 359 -3.31 14.78 -6.08
N TRP A 360 -3.20 14.76 -4.75
CA TRP A 360 -3.91 15.65 -3.82
C TRP A 360 -3.16 16.92 -3.46
N LYS A 361 -1.94 17.12 -4.00
CA LYS A 361 -1.21 18.38 -3.81
C LYS A 361 -2.06 19.58 -4.24
N SER A 362 -2.10 20.60 -3.39
CA SER A 362 -2.89 21.84 -3.55
C SER A 362 -4.40 21.61 -3.67
N LYS A 363 -4.92 20.47 -3.19
CA LYS A 363 -6.34 20.12 -3.22
C LYS A 363 -6.89 19.78 -1.84
N THR A 364 -6.13 19.99 -0.77
CA THR A 364 -6.62 19.79 0.60
C THR A 364 -6.98 21.13 1.24
N ALA A 365 -7.82 21.09 2.25
CA ALA A 365 -8.06 22.19 3.17
C ALA A 365 -8.48 21.61 4.53
N GLY A 366 -8.43 22.42 5.59
CA GLY A 366 -8.70 22.00 6.96
C GLY A 366 -7.51 22.21 7.88
N LEU A 367 -7.58 21.62 9.07
CA LEU A 367 -6.50 21.73 10.07
C LEU A 367 -5.17 21.08 9.60
N PHE A 368 -5.17 20.21 8.59
CA PHE A 368 -3.93 19.70 7.98
C PHE A 368 -3.34 20.56 6.84
N GLY A 369 -3.89 21.75 6.59
CA GLY A 369 -3.37 22.67 5.60
C GLY A 369 -3.74 22.32 4.15
N ASN A 370 -3.07 22.97 3.21
CA ASN A 370 -3.46 22.94 1.79
C ASN A 370 -2.58 22.03 0.89
N PHE A 371 -1.53 21.44 1.47
CA PHE A 371 -0.62 20.48 0.84
C PHE A 371 0.00 21.00 -0.47
N ASN A 372 0.50 22.23 -0.48
CA ASN A 372 1.09 22.86 -1.66
C ASN A 372 2.64 22.91 -1.63
N GLY A 373 3.25 22.48 -0.51
CA GLY A 373 4.68 22.53 -0.24
C GLY A 373 5.15 23.82 0.45
N ASN A 374 4.24 24.67 0.93
CA ASN A 374 4.54 25.96 1.53
C ASN A 374 3.93 26.10 2.93
N LYS A 375 4.75 25.86 3.95
CA LYS A 375 4.39 26.04 5.37
C LYS A 375 3.83 27.43 5.72
N SER A 376 4.14 28.47 4.93
CA SER A 376 3.76 29.85 5.29
C SER A 376 2.28 30.15 5.12
N ASP A 377 1.53 29.30 4.41
CA ASP A 377 0.10 29.48 4.15
C ASP A 377 -0.77 28.34 4.72
N ASP A 378 -0.18 27.46 5.52
CA ASP A 378 -0.89 26.34 6.13
C ASP A 378 -1.93 26.78 7.17
N LEU A 379 -1.72 27.94 7.81
CA LEU A 379 -2.70 28.58 8.68
C LEU A 379 -3.74 29.40 7.88
N THR A 380 -4.28 28.81 6.81
CA THR A 380 -5.41 29.37 6.07
C THR A 380 -6.72 29.00 6.75
N SER A 381 -7.43 30.00 7.28
CA SER A 381 -8.73 29.80 7.93
C SER A 381 -9.82 29.41 6.91
N LYS A 382 -10.96 28.92 7.40
CA LYS A 382 -12.10 28.50 6.55
C LYS A 382 -12.61 29.59 5.61
N ASN A 383 -12.43 30.87 5.96
CA ASN A 383 -12.84 32.01 5.13
C ASN A 383 -11.76 32.46 4.12
N GLY A 384 -10.61 31.78 4.07
CA GLY A 384 -9.48 32.07 3.19
C GLY A 384 -8.46 33.07 3.74
N THR A 385 -8.60 33.52 4.99
CA THR A 385 -7.60 34.41 5.61
C THR A 385 -6.38 33.60 6.03
N ILE A 386 -5.20 34.03 5.59
CA ILE A 386 -3.92 33.43 5.98
C ILE A 386 -3.42 34.13 7.25
N LEU A 387 -3.23 33.36 8.32
CA LEU A 387 -2.66 33.85 9.57
C LEU A 387 -1.13 33.74 9.53
N ASP A 388 -0.40 34.64 10.21
CA ASP A 388 1.06 34.60 10.27
C ASP A 388 1.53 33.29 10.95
N PRO A 389 2.47 32.54 10.37
CA PRO A 389 3.06 31.34 10.98
C PRO A 389 3.63 31.54 12.39
N ASN A 390 4.00 32.76 12.78
CA ASN A 390 4.52 33.11 14.10
C ASN A 390 3.45 33.61 15.07
N SER A 391 2.17 33.50 14.71
CA SER A 391 1.07 33.92 15.57
C SER A 391 1.06 33.18 16.91
N SER A 392 0.57 33.86 17.93
CA SER A 392 0.45 33.27 19.26
C SER A 392 -0.53 32.08 19.28
N LEU A 393 -0.41 31.19 20.28
CA LEU A 393 -1.34 30.07 20.47
C LEU A 393 -2.81 30.54 20.57
N GLN A 394 -3.03 31.73 21.14
CA GLN A 394 -4.35 32.34 21.23
C GLN A 394 -4.88 32.75 19.85
N GLU A 395 -4.09 33.45 19.05
CA GLU A 395 -4.48 33.86 17.70
C GLU A 395 -4.72 32.64 16.79
N ILE A 396 -3.87 31.61 16.88
CA ILE A 396 -4.07 30.35 16.15
C ILE A 396 -5.38 29.70 16.56
N HIS A 397 -5.70 29.66 17.85
CA HIS A 397 -6.96 29.10 18.34
C HIS A 397 -8.18 29.90 17.85
N GLU A 398 -8.18 31.22 18.09
CA GLU A 398 -9.34 32.08 17.84
C GLU A 398 -9.59 32.36 16.36
N ASN A 399 -8.53 32.65 15.60
CA ASN A 399 -8.66 33.16 14.22
C ASN A 399 -8.48 32.08 13.15
N PHE A 400 -7.85 30.95 13.48
CA PHE A 400 -7.63 29.84 12.56
C PHE A 400 -8.38 28.57 12.99
N GLY A 401 -8.08 27.99 14.15
CA GLY A 401 -8.60 26.68 14.56
C GLY A 401 -10.12 26.67 14.71
N LEU A 402 -10.69 27.65 15.43
CA LEU A 402 -12.15 27.78 15.58
C LEU A 402 -12.87 28.07 14.26
N SER A 403 -12.18 28.61 13.25
CA SER A 403 -12.79 28.83 11.93
C SER A 403 -13.17 27.51 11.22
N TRP A 404 -12.50 26.42 11.58
CA TRP A 404 -12.73 25.07 11.06
C TRP A 404 -13.78 24.28 11.85
N ALA A 405 -14.49 24.92 12.78
CA ALA A 405 -15.57 24.30 13.54
C ALA A 405 -16.70 23.82 12.62
N VAL A 406 -17.18 22.61 12.90
CA VAL A 406 -18.32 22.00 12.24
C VAL A 406 -19.62 22.62 12.77
N THR A 407 -20.65 22.66 11.94
CA THR A 407 -22.00 23.10 12.35
C THR A 407 -22.93 21.89 12.52
N PRO A 408 -24.05 22.01 13.25
CA PRO A 408 -25.01 20.90 13.38
C PRO A 408 -25.49 20.33 12.03
N GLN A 409 -25.56 21.15 10.98
CA GLN A 409 -26.00 20.74 9.64
C GLN A 409 -24.90 20.07 8.82
N THR A 410 -23.64 20.30 9.17
CA THR A 410 -22.47 19.80 8.43
C THR A 410 -21.73 18.68 9.18
N SER A 411 -22.18 18.34 10.40
CA SER A 411 -21.59 17.25 11.16
C SER A 411 -21.82 15.90 10.48
N LEU A 412 -20.74 15.16 10.36
CA LEU A 412 -20.74 13.79 9.86
C LEU A 412 -20.93 12.79 11.01
N PHE A 413 -20.82 13.21 12.26
CA PHE A 413 -20.96 12.30 13.39
C PHE A 413 -22.40 11.81 13.56
N THR A 414 -22.53 10.53 13.83
CA THR A 414 -23.75 9.92 14.37
C THR A 414 -23.65 9.93 15.89
N TYR A 415 -24.74 10.31 16.56
CA TYR A 415 -24.80 10.42 18.02
C TYR A 415 -25.58 9.26 18.64
N PHE A 416 -25.10 8.77 19.78
CA PHE A 416 -25.63 7.59 20.48
C PHE A 416 -25.97 7.92 21.94
N GLY A 417 -26.75 7.07 22.59
CA GLY A 417 -27.04 7.20 24.04
C GLY A 417 -27.83 8.47 24.41
N GLY A 418 -28.66 8.98 23.50
CA GLY A 418 -29.43 10.21 23.70
C GLY A 418 -28.63 11.51 23.58
N LYS A 419 -27.34 11.42 23.20
CA LYS A 419 -26.49 12.58 22.92
C LYS A 419 -26.80 13.22 21.58
N ASN A 420 -26.37 14.46 21.41
CA ASN A 420 -26.50 15.23 20.18
C ASN A 420 -25.27 16.15 19.97
N PHE A 421 -25.25 16.90 18.87
CA PHE A 421 -24.18 17.84 18.53
C PHE A 421 -23.80 18.77 19.69
N ALA A 422 -24.77 19.34 20.42
CA ALA A 422 -24.50 20.31 21.48
C ALA A 422 -23.83 19.68 22.72
N ASP A 423 -23.93 18.36 22.93
CA ASP A 423 -23.21 17.68 24.01
C ASP A 423 -21.69 17.64 23.79
N PHE A 424 -21.26 17.74 22.53
CA PHE A 424 -19.86 17.58 22.13
C PHE A 424 -19.21 18.88 21.64
N ASN A 425 -19.95 20.00 21.63
CA ASN A 425 -19.49 21.25 21.05
C ASN A 425 -19.68 22.42 22.00
N ASN A 426 -18.58 23.08 22.35
CA ASN A 426 -18.57 24.31 23.13
C ASN A 426 -17.45 25.23 22.64
N LEU A 427 -17.75 26.09 21.67
CA LEU A 427 -16.78 27.03 21.08
C LEU A 427 -16.37 28.16 22.04
N ASN A 428 -17.01 28.30 23.20
CA ASN A 428 -16.58 29.22 24.26
C ASN A 428 -15.53 28.58 25.20
N PHE A 429 -15.13 27.33 24.94
CA PHE A 429 -14.03 26.71 25.66
C PHE A 429 -12.72 27.44 25.34
N THR A 430 -12.11 28.04 26.35
CA THR A 430 -10.79 28.67 26.23
C THR A 430 -9.74 27.76 26.87
N PRO A 431 -8.81 27.18 26.09
CA PRO A 431 -7.68 26.45 26.65
C PRO A 431 -6.68 27.40 27.31
N THR A 432 -5.73 26.86 28.05
CA THR A 432 -4.64 27.67 28.60
C THR A 432 -3.58 27.92 27.53
N PHE A 433 -3.26 29.18 27.25
CA PHE A 433 -2.29 29.55 26.20
C PHE A 433 -0.84 29.76 26.69
N SER A 434 -0.61 29.75 28.00
CA SER A 434 0.73 29.96 28.58
C SER A 434 1.40 28.63 28.90
N PHE A 435 2.53 28.36 28.25
CA PHE A 435 3.36 27.20 28.53
C PHE A 435 4.78 27.65 28.90
N ASN A 436 5.30 27.13 30.02
CA ASN A 436 6.68 27.37 30.45
C ASN A 436 7.39 26.05 30.71
N THR A 437 8.31 25.68 29.81
CA THR A 437 9.11 24.45 29.91
C THR A 437 9.93 24.38 31.20
N SER A 438 10.35 25.53 31.74
CA SER A 438 11.15 25.60 32.98
C SER A 438 10.34 25.25 34.23
N ALA A 439 9.00 25.23 34.15
CA ALA A 439 8.13 24.81 35.24
C ALA A 439 8.01 23.27 35.35
N VAL A 440 8.50 22.53 34.34
CA VAL A 440 8.46 21.05 34.31
C VAL A 440 9.71 20.49 35.00
N SER A 441 9.55 19.47 35.84
CA SER A 441 10.67 18.86 36.58
C SER A 441 11.69 18.20 35.65
N ASN A 442 12.97 18.20 36.05
CA ASN A 442 14.06 17.58 35.29
C ASN A 442 13.77 16.11 34.94
N SER A 443 13.17 15.36 35.87
CA SER A 443 12.78 13.95 35.64
C SER A 443 11.84 13.76 34.45
N VAL A 444 10.93 14.71 34.22
CA VAL A 444 9.99 14.66 33.10
C VAL A 444 10.67 15.15 31.81
N GLN A 445 11.56 16.15 31.91
CA GLN A 445 12.38 16.58 30.78
C GLN A 445 13.24 15.44 30.22
N ASP A 446 13.81 14.61 31.09
CA ASP A 446 14.58 13.43 30.70
C ASP A 446 13.69 12.40 29.97
N ILE A 447 12.47 12.15 30.44
CA ILE A 447 11.53 11.22 29.82
C ILE A 447 11.06 11.73 28.46
N CYS A 448 10.67 13.00 28.40
CA CYS A 448 10.26 13.65 27.15
C CYS A 448 11.42 13.90 26.19
N LYS A 449 12.68 13.70 26.60
CA LYS A 449 13.88 14.02 25.82
C LYS A 449 13.85 15.43 25.22
N ASN A 450 13.28 16.39 25.96
CA ASN A 450 13.01 17.77 25.53
C ASN A 450 12.07 17.95 24.32
N ASP A 451 11.29 16.93 23.95
CA ASP A 451 10.20 17.08 22.97
C ASP A 451 9.15 18.07 23.50
N TRP A 452 8.86 19.11 22.72
CA TRP A 452 8.01 20.22 23.15
C TRP A 452 6.57 19.74 23.42
N SER A 453 6.02 18.92 22.53
CA SER A 453 4.65 18.38 22.64
C SER A 453 4.48 17.46 23.84
N CYS A 454 5.46 16.58 24.10
CA CYS A 454 5.46 15.73 25.29
C CYS A 454 5.48 16.56 26.59
N LEU A 455 6.35 17.57 26.65
CA LEU A 455 6.42 18.46 27.81
C LEU A 455 5.14 19.27 27.99
N PHE A 456 4.55 19.73 26.88
CA PHE A 456 3.29 20.46 26.84
C PHE A 456 2.17 19.58 27.40
N ASP A 457 1.96 18.39 26.85
CA ASP A 457 0.95 17.43 27.31
C ASP A 457 1.09 17.10 28.79
N TYR A 458 2.31 16.85 29.26
CA TYR A 458 2.53 16.61 30.69
C TYR A 458 2.16 17.83 31.54
N PHE A 459 2.55 19.03 31.13
CA PHE A 459 2.30 20.26 31.87
C PHE A 459 0.80 20.52 32.07
N TYR A 460 -0.02 20.29 31.04
CA TYR A 460 -1.47 20.52 31.12
C TYR A 460 -2.23 19.37 31.76
N THR A 461 -1.83 18.13 31.52
CA THR A 461 -2.61 16.96 31.94
C THR A 461 -2.08 16.29 33.21
N SER A 462 -0.83 16.59 33.61
CA SER A 462 -0.08 15.89 34.65
C SER A 462 -0.02 14.36 34.44
N ASN A 463 -0.22 13.91 33.20
CA ASN A 463 -0.28 12.51 32.83
C ASN A 463 0.95 12.13 31.99
N LEU A 464 1.89 11.42 32.64
CA LEU A 464 3.13 11.00 32.01
C LEU A 464 2.90 9.95 30.90
N ASP A 465 1.86 9.13 31.03
CA ASP A 465 1.56 8.12 30.00
C ASP A 465 1.08 8.78 28.70
N LEU A 466 0.26 9.84 28.81
CA LEU A 466 -0.19 10.63 27.66
C LEU A 466 0.99 11.38 27.00
N ALA A 467 1.83 12.03 27.80
CA ALA A 467 3.03 12.72 27.32
C ALA A 467 3.98 11.76 26.57
N ASN A 468 4.21 10.56 27.14
CA ASN A 468 5.04 9.55 26.49
C ASN A 468 4.41 9.00 25.20
N PHE A 469 3.08 8.86 25.14
CA PHE A 469 2.38 8.50 23.91
C PHE A 469 2.58 9.54 22.80
N THR A 470 2.53 10.82 23.14
CA THR A 470 2.84 11.94 22.23
C THR A 470 4.29 11.90 21.75
N LEU A 471 5.25 11.69 22.65
CA LEU A 471 6.67 11.54 22.28
C LEU A 471 6.88 10.41 21.27
N ILE A 472 6.34 9.22 21.54
CA ILE A 472 6.50 8.06 20.66
C ILE A 472 5.84 8.32 19.31
N SER A 473 4.69 8.99 19.30
CA SER A 473 3.99 9.34 18.07
C SER A 473 4.78 10.32 17.20
N ASN A 474 5.37 11.37 17.80
CA ASN A 474 6.26 12.30 17.09
C ASN A 474 7.51 11.59 16.55
N GLN A 475 8.14 10.72 17.35
CA GLN A 475 9.29 9.93 16.88
C GLN A 475 8.94 9.03 15.70
N ASN A 476 7.76 8.40 15.72
CA ASN A 476 7.29 7.58 14.63
C ASN A 476 6.99 8.41 13.36
N TYR A 477 6.43 9.61 13.51
CA TYR A 477 6.21 10.56 12.42
C TYR A 477 7.52 11.00 11.77
N GLU A 478 8.49 11.46 12.57
CA GLU A 478 9.82 11.86 12.10
C GLU A 478 10.54 10.70 11.41
N ASN A 479 10.51 9.50 11.99
CA ASN A 479 11.10 8.32 11.36
C ASN A 479 10.43 7.99 10.02
N THR A 480 9.11 8.10 9.94
CA THR A 480 8.34 7.86 8.71
C THR A 480 8.75 8.85 7.62
N ILE A 481 8.80 10.15 7.93
CA ILE A 481 9.26 11.20 6.99
C ILE A 481 10.69 10.92 6.51
N ASN A 482 11.60 10.62 7.44
CA ASN A 482 13.00 10.35 7.10
C ASN A 482 13.15 9.15 6.15
N ILE A 483 12.40 8.07 6.39
CA ILE A 483 12.40 6.89 5.54
C ILE A 483 11.82 7.21 4.16
N LEU A 484 10.67 7.90 4.10
CA LEU A 484 10.01 8.22 2.83
C LEU A 484 10.81 9.21 1.98
N ASN A 485 11.52 10.17 2.60
CA ASN A 485 12.33 11.17 1.91
C ASN A 485 13.75 10.70 1.57
N LYS A 486 14.16 9.50 2.01
CA LYS A 486 15.44 8.90 1.65
C LYS A 486 15.60 8.84 0.12
N ASN A 487 16.56 9.59 -0.41
CA ASN A 487 16.83 9.62 -1.85
C ASN A 487 17.44 8.28 -2.30
N ILE A 488 16.84 7.68 -3.32
CA ILE A 488 17.31 6.41 -3.88
C ILE A 488 17.64 6.66 -5.34
N GLN A 489 18.89 6.40 -5.72
CA GLN A 489 19.33 6.56 -7.10
C GLN A 489 18.81 5.41 -7.95
N MET A 490 17.91 5.74 -8.88
CA MET A 490 17.27 4.79 -9.77
C MET A 490 17.65 5.06 -11.23
N CYS A 491 17.65 4.00 -12.03
CA CYS A 491 17.88 4.03 -13.46
C CYS A 491 16.55 4.23 -14.20
N PRO A 492 16.57 4.80 -15.41
CA PRO A 492 15.38 4.85 -16.26
C PRO A 492 14.81 3.45 -16.52
N ILE A 493 13.49 3.38 -16.72
CA ILE A 493 12.80 2.15 -17.11
C ILE A 493 13.38 1.63 -18.42
N LEU A 494 13.65 0.32 -18.48
CA LEU A 494 14.18 -0.38 -19.64
C LEU A 494 13.07 -1.25 -20.21
N ILE A 495 12.93 -1.25 -21.54
CA ILE A 495 11.92 -2.04 -22.25
C ILE A 495 12.62 -3.26 -22.88
N PRO A 496 12.04 -4.48 -22.76
CA PRO A 496 12.58 -5.65 -23.45
C PRO A 496 12.55 -5.46 -24.99
N PRO A 497 13.44 -6.14 -25.73
CA PRO A 497 13.41 -6.16 -27.18
C PRO A 497 12.13 -6.83 -27.69
N GLU A 498 11.67 -6.42 -28.87
CA GLU A 498 10.61 -7.14 -29.58
C GLU A 498 11.04 -8.60 -29.80
N ASN A 499 10.16 -9.56 -29.45
CA ASN A 499 10.45 -11.00 -29.43
C ASN A 499 11.61 -11.43 -28.53
N GLY A 500 11.85 -10.72 -27.42
CA GLY A 500 12.79 -11.13 -26.41
C GLY A 500 12.45 -10.63 -25.02
N TYR A 501 13.42 -10.72 -24.12
CA TYR A 501 13.21 -10.49 -22.69
C TYR A 501 14.32 -9.65 -22.07
N LEU A 502 13.98 -9.01 -20.95
CA LEU A 502 14.87 -8.25 -20.09
C LEU A 502 15.04 -8.99 -18.77
N LYS A 503 16.29 -9.23 -18.38
CA LYS A 503 16.68 -9.74 -17.07
C LYS A 503 17.33 -8.64 -16.26
N LEU A 504 16.73 -8.30 -15.13
CA LEU A 504 17.24 -7.30 -14.20
C LEU A 504 16.73 -7.62 -12.79
N SER A 505 17.58 -7.53 -11.78
CA SER A 505 17.14 -7.75 -10.39
C SER A 505 16.42 -6.54 -9.80
N ASN A 506 16.82 -5.32 -10.17
CA ASN A 506 16.21 -4.06 -9.73
C ASN A 506 16.79 -2.90 -10.56
N TYR A 507 16.19 -1.71 -10.44
CA TYR A 507 16.59 -0.51 -11.18
C TYR A 507 17.55 0.40 -10.41
N PHE A 508 18.19 -0.07 -9.33
CA PHE A 508 19.15 0.76 -8.61
C PHE A 508 20.43 1.00 -9.40
N LYS A 509 21.16 2.02 -8.97
CA LYS A 509 22.49 2.33 -9.51
C LYS A 509 23.39 1.08 -9.45
N ASP A 510 24.21 0.91 -10.49
CA ASP A 510 25.17 -0.18 -10.70
C ASP A 510 24.55 -1.58 -10.91
N SER A 511 23.21 -1.68 -10.96
CA SER A 511 22.52 -2.91 -11.35
C SER A 511 22.78 -3.28 -12.81
N LYS A 512 22.84 -4.60 -13.08
CA LYS A 512 23.15 -5.16 -14.40
C LYS A 512 21.88 -5.64 -15.09
N ALA A 513 21.62 -5.09 -16.27
CA ALA A 513 20.55 -5.52 -17.16
C ALA A 513 21.13 -6.42 -18.25
N ASN A 514 20.54 -7.60 -18.45
CA ASN A 514 20.84 -8.50 -19.55
C ASN A 514 19.63 -8.66 -20.46
N PHE A 515 19.86 -8.74 -21.76
CA PHE A 515 18.81 -8.91 -22.75
C PHE A 515 18.96 -10.26 -23.44
N GLY A 516 17.84 -10.94 -23.67
CA GLY A 516 17.79 -12.21 -24.38
C GLY A 516 16.68 -12.21 -25.43
N CYS A 517 16.66 -13.25 -26.27
CA CYS A 517 15.64 -13.48 -27.28
C CYS A 517 14.84 -14.74 -26.95
N PHE A 518 13.57 -14.76 -27.37
CA PHE A 518 12.78 -15.98 -27.31
C PHE A 518 13.32 -17.03 -28.29
N THR A 519 12.95 -18.29 -28.07
CA THR A 519 13.30 -19.42 -28.93
C THR A 519 13.00 -19.10 -30.41
N ASN A 520 13.93 -19.44 -31.29
CA ASN A 520 13.93 -19.12 -32.73
C ASN A 520 14.21 -17.65 -33.07
N TYR A 521 14.69 -16.84 -32.12
CA TYR A 521 15.15 -15.50 -32.42
C TYR A 521 16.58 -15.23 -31.98
N THR A 522 17.27 -14.32 -32.68
CA THR A 522 18.67 -13.93 -32.37
C THR A 522 18.83 -12.42 -32.19
N LEU A 523 19.71 -12.03 -31.24
CA LEU A 523 20.05 -10.63 -30.93
C LEU A 523 20.95 -10.05 -32.01
N SER A 524 20.59 -8.86 -32.52
CA SER A 524 21.38 -8.20 -33.56
C SER A 524 22.72 -7.63 -33.08
N LYS A 525 22.82 -7.18 -31.81
CA LYS A 525 24.03 -6.57 -31.17
C LYS A 525 24.01 -6.71 -29.62
N THR A 526 25.10 -6.27 -28.97
CA THR A 526 25.51 -6.43 -27.54
C THR A 526 24.39 -6.60 -26.49
N ALA A 527 24.56 -7.57 -25.58
CA ALA A 527 23.51 -8.12 -24.70
C ALA A 527 23.51 -7.66 -23.23
N SER A 528 24.43 -6.77 -22.79
CA SER A 528 24.59 -6.42 -21.36
C SER A 528 24.82 -4.92 -21.14
N PHE A 529 24.20 -4.35 -20.10
CA PHE A 529 24.36 -2.95 -19.69
C PHE A 529 24.59 -2.83 -18.17
N THR A 530 25.50 -1.92 -17.78
CA THR A 530 25.72 -1.50 -16.39
C THR A 530 25.41 -0.01 -16.29
N SER A 531 24.61 0.41 -15.32
CA SER A 531 24.14 1.79 -15.20
C SER A 531 25.16 2.77 -14.61
N HIS A 532 25.29 3.97 -15.20
CA HIS A 532 26.09 5.10 -14.68
C HIS A 532 25.39 6.45 -14.91
N THR A 533 25.62 7.46 -14.05
CA THR A 533 24.92 8.78 -14.04
C THR A 533 25.59 9.88 -14.89
N SER A 534 24.84 10.90 -15.32
CA SER A 534 25.35 12.26 -15.64
C SER A 534 24.31 13.37 -15.34
N SER A 535 24.75 14.63 -15.27
CA SER A 535 24.00 15.83 -14.83
C SER A 535 23.03 16.41 -15.87
N ASN A 536 21.99 17.12 -15.41
CA ASN A 536 20.85 17.66 -16.19
C ASN A 536 21.22 18.54 -17.40
N GLU A 537 22.34 19.27 -17.40
CA GLU A 537 22.76 20.14 -18.53
C GLU A 537 23.09 19.35 -19.82
N SER A 538 23.38 18.05 -19.70
CA SER A 538 23.68 17.19 -20.84
C SER A 538 22.43 16.82 -21.67
N PHE A 539 21.23 16.91 -21.08
CA PHE A 539 20.00 16.38 -21.68
C PHE A 539 19.41 17.28 -22.79
N ASP A 540 19.45 18.61 -22.60
CA ASP A 540 18.87 19.57 -23.57
C ASP A 540 19.76 19.80 -24.80
N ARG A 541 21.08 19.66 -24.65
CA ARG A 541 22.03 19.73 -25.76
C ARG A 541 21.87 18.55 -26.73
N VAL A 542 21.48 17.39 -26.19
CA VAL A 542 21.27 16.14 -26.94
C VAL A 542 19.99 16.16 -27.75
N LYS A 543 18.88 16.69 -27.21
CA LYS A 543 17.62 16.85 -27.96
C LYS A 543 17.80 17.67 -29.25
N LYS A 544 18.65 18.71 -29.21
CA LYS A 544 18.94 19.58 -30.36
C LYS A 544 19.74 18.89 -31.47
N GLU A 545 20.58 17.90 -31.14
CA GLU A 545 21.33 17.15 -32.16
C GLU A 545 20.53 16.00 -32.78
N MET A 546 19.64 15.35 -32.02
CA MET A 546 18.79 14.26 -32.52
C MET A 546 17.82 14.72 -33.62
N ALA A 547 17.31 15.95 -33.54
CA ALA A 547 16.44 16.54 -34.56
C ALA A 547 17.14 16.79 -35.92
N ARG A 548 18.48 16.75 -35.98
CA ARG A 548 19.26 17.06 -37.18
C ARG A 548 19.71 15.85 -38.01
N LYS A 549 19.60 14.62 -37.50
CA LYS A 549 20.30 13.44 -38.06
C LYS A 549 19.39 12.25 -38.45
N ASN A 550 18.09 12.47 -38.62
CA ASN A 550 17.10 11.41 -38.87
C ASN A 550 17.10 10.80 -40.30
N ASP A 551 18.03 11.16 -41.17
CA ASP A 551 18.14 10.61 -42.53
C ASP A 551 19.54 10.03 -42.76
N SER A 552 19.68 8.70 -42.60
CA SER A 552 20.55 7.77 -43.35
C SER A 552 21.12 6.61 -42.52
N LEU A 553 20.85 5.39 -43.00
CA LEU A 553 21.44 4.11 -42.57
C LEU A 553 22.97 4.11 -42.78
N ILE A 554 23.75 3.75 -41.75
CA ILE A 554 25.19 3.49 -41.91
C ILE A 554 25.60 2.17 -41.22
N LYS A 555 26.25 1.29 -42.01
CA LYS A 555 27.08 0.15 -41.57
C LYS A 555 28.39 0.66 -40.95
N MET A 556 28.84 0.07 -39.85
CA MET A 556 30.24 0.19 -39.42
C MET A 556 30.83 -1.19 -39.11
N GLU A 557 31.88 -1.52 -39.86
CA GLU A 557 32.82 -2.62 -39.60
C GLU A 557 33.90 -2.17 -38.60
N GLY A 558 34.24 -3.09 -37.69
CA GLY A 558 35.57 -3.30 -37.10
C GLY A 558 36.28 -2.16 -36.36
N GLN A 559 36.41 -2.29 -35.03
CA GLN A 559 37.69 -2.02 -34.36
C GLN A 559 37.78 -2.72 -32.99
N LYS A 560 38.91 -3.40 -32.77
CA LYS A 560 39.35 -4.04 -31.51
C LYS A 560 39.85 -2.97 -30.53
N ASP A 561 39.58 -3.21 -29.25
CA ASP A 561 40.15 -2.57 -28.06
C ASP A 561 40.02 -1.05 -27.92
N ASN A 562 39.14 -0.60 -27.01
CA ASN A 562 39.47 0.35 -25.94
C ASN A 562 38.26 0.63 -25.02
N LYS A 563 38.54 0.69 -23.71
CA LYS A 563 37.60 1.11 -22.65
C LYS A 563 37.02 2.49 -22.97
N MET A 564 35.70 2.61 -22.98
CA MET A 564 35.01 3.89 -23.12
C MET A 564 34.03 4.07 -21.95
N THR A 565 34.40 4.96 -21.02
CA THR A 565 33.54 5.41 -19.93
C THR A 565 32.58 6.45 -20.49
N LEU A 566 31.29 6.11 -20.66
CA LEU A 566 30.26 6.99 -21.18
C LEU A 566 29.18 7.20 -20.12
N GLY A 567 29.32 8.31 -19.38
CA GLY A 567 28.25 8.89 -18.58
C GLY A 567 27.14 9.39 -19.49
N ALA A 568 25.92 8.94 -19.19
CA ALA A 568 24.62 9.21 -19.83
C ALA A 568 24.62 9.72 -21.28
N LEU A 569 24.31 8.80 -22.20
CA LEU A 569 23.71 9.09 -23.51
C LEU A 569 23.35 7.78 -24.22
N GLY A 570 22.09 7.64 -24.67
CA GLY A 570 21.74 6.75 -25.79
C GLY A 570 20.73 5.63 -25.49
N VAL A 571 19.45 5.97 -25.44
CA VAL A 571 18.45 5.13 -26.13
C VAL A 571 18.76 5.26 -27.62
N LEU A 572 19.34 4.22 -28.20
CA LEU A 572 19.20 3.75 -29.60
C LEU A 572 20.36 2.83 -29.94
N TYR A 573 20.16 1.52 -29.76
CA TYR A 573 20.68 0.53 -30.69
C TYR A 573 19.63 -0.56 -30.84
N TYR A 574 19.21 -0.82 -32.07
CA TYR A 574 18.22 -1.82 -32.47
C TYR A 574 18.46 -3.17 -31.76
N LYS A 575 17.66 -3.45 -30.73
CA LYS A 575 17.52 -4.79 -30.15
C LYS A 575 16.25 -5.40 -30.70
N GLN A 576 16.27 -5.72 -31.99
CA GLN A 576 15.26 -6.59 -32.55
C GLN A 576 15.79 -8.00 -32.45
N CYS A 577 15.00 -8.88 -31.84
CA CYS A 577 15.17 -10.30 -32.00
C CYS A 577 14.58 -10.65 -33.36
N TYR A 578 15.41 -11.21 -34.26
CA TYR A 578 14.98 -11.60 -35.60
C TYR A 578 14.69 -13.10 -35.63
N GLN A 579 13.62 -13.49 -36.31
CA GLN A 579 13.28 -14.89 -36.49
C GLN A 579 14.36 -15.57 -37.33
N CYS A 580 14.89 -16.69 -36.83
CA CYS A 580 15.89 -17.52 -37.49
C CYS A 580 15.32 -18.26 -38.69
#